data_AF-A0A1G9J1H0-F1
#
_entry.id   AF-A0A1G9J1H0-F1
#
_cell.length_a   1.000
_cell.length_b   1.000
_cell.length_c   1.000
_cell.angle_alpha   90.00
_cell.angle_beta   90.00
_cell.angle_gamma   90.00
#
_symmetry.space_group_name_H-M   'P 1'
#
loop_
_entity.id
_entity.type
_entity.pdbx_description
1 polymer ?
#
loop_
_entity_poly.entity_id
_entity_poly.type
_entity_poly.pdbx_seq_one_letter_code
_entity_poly.pdbx_strand_id
1 'polypeptide(L)'
;MSDRSVDPDALAEFREVAQGRLDFLETLIERLRHGNELGVEPGFGLLDSGQTAREMYREFHRQTWSNLQDLKADLAGIISTVDAVAVRAVETDDASAANLSRREA
;
A
#
# COMPACT_ATOMS: atom_id res chain seq x y z
N MET A 1 -13.23 31.41 -7.34
CA MET A 1 -12.51 30.22 -6.83
C MET A 1 -12.94 29.08 -7.72
N SER A 2 -11.99 28.36 -8.33
CA SER A 2 -12.33 27.19 -9.15
C SER A 2 -13.02 26.18 -8.26
N ASP A 3 -14.23 25.77 -8.65
CA ASP A 3 -14.97 24.71 -7.98
C ASP A 3 -14.15 23.42 -8.13
N ARG A 4 -13.39 23.07 -7.09
CA ARG A 4 -12.63 21.82 -7.06
C ARG A 4 -13.60 20.74 -6.60
N SER A 5 -14.49 20.35 -7.50
CA SER A 5 -15.23 19.10 -7.37
C SER A 5 -14.21 17.98 -7.27
N VAL A 6 -14.32 17.16 -6.23
CA VAL A 6 -13.61 15.89 -6.16
C VAL A 6 -14.23 14.98 -7.22
N ASP A 7 -13.40 14.34 -8.05
CA ASP A 7 -13.86 13.37 -9.03
C ASP A 7 -13.97 11.98 -8.35
N PRO A 8 -15.19 11.48 -8.10
CA PRO A 8 -15.38 10.21 -7.40
C PRO A 8 -14.89 9.02 -8.24
N ASP A 9 -14.99 9.09 -9.56
CA ASP A 9 -14.57 8.01 -10.46
C ASP A 9 -13.04 7.92 -10.48
N ALA A 10 -12.35 9.07 -10.53
CA ALA A 10 -10.89 9.12 -10.44
C ALA A 10 -10.37 8.61 -9.08
N LEU A 11 -11.06 8.91 -7.97
CA LEU A 11 -10.71 8.35 -6.65
C LEU A 11 -10.92 6.84 -6.59
N ALA A 12 -12.00 6.33 -7.16
CA ALA A 12 -12.29 4.90 -7.22
C ALA A 12 -11.25 4.15 -8.06
N GLU A 13 -10.88 4.68 -9.24
CA GLU A 13 -9.83 4.10 -10.09
C GLU A 13 -8.48 4.07 -9.36
N PHE A 14 -8.10 5.19 -8.73
CA PHE A 14 -6.84 5.26 -8.00
C PHE A 14 -6.81 4.28 -6.81
N ARG A 15 -7.93 4.16 -6.09
CA ARG A 15 -8.10 3.16 -5.01
C ARG A 15 -7.93 1.73 -5.53
N GLU A 16 -8.56 1.40 -6.65
CA GLU A 16 -8.47 0.07 -7.26
C GLU A 16 -7.02 -0.25 -7.67
N VAL A 17 -6.33 0.70 -8.29
CA VAL A 17 -4.91 0.54 -8.63
C VAL A 17 -4.08 0.32 -7.37
N ALA A 18 -4.26 1.12 -6.32
CA ALA A 18 -3.52 0.97 -5.07
C ALA A 18 -3.79 -0.39 -4.41
N GLN A 19 -5.04 -0.84 -4.39
CA GLN A 19 -5.42 -2.15 -3.87
C GLN A 19 -4.76 -3.28 -4.67
N GLY A 20 -4.80 -3.22 -6.01
CA GLY A 20 -4.16 -4.24 -6.84
C GLY A 20 -2.64 -4.30 -6.65
N ARG A 21 -1.98 -3.16 -6.37
CA ARG A 21 -0.56 -3.14 -5.98
C ARG A 21 -0.32 -3.75 -4.61
N LEU A 22 -1.18 -3.46 -3.64
CA LEU A 22 -1.11 -4.04 -2.30
C LEU A 22 -1.28 -5.56 -2.36
N ASP A 23 -2.29 -6.05 -3.07
CA ASP A 23 -2.55 -7.49 -3.24
C ASP A 23 -1.36 -8.20 -3.87
N PHE A 24 -0.78 -7.64 -4.94
CA PHE A 24 0.42 -8.18 -5.55
C PHE A 24 1.61 -8.19 -4.58
N LEU A 25 1.81 -7.11 -3.83
CA LEU A 25 2.87 -7.00 -2.83
C LEU A 25 2.74 -8.07 -1.74
N GLU A 26 1.52 -8.38 -1.29
CA GLU A 26 1.28 -9.45 -0.32
C GLU A 26 1.70 -10.82 -0.84
N THR A 27 1.54 -11.10 -2.14
CA THR A 27 2.05 -12.35 -2.74
C THR A 27 3.58 -12.45 -2.67
N LEU A 28 4.30 -11.34 -2.83
CA LEU A 28 5.76 -11.31 -2.75
C LEU A 28 6.25 -11.47 -1.31
N ILE A 29 5.60 -10.76 -0.38
CA ILE A 29 5.88 -10.86 1.06
C ILE A 29 5.70 -12.30 1.52
N GLU A 30 4.63 -12.98 1.08
CA GLU A 30 4.39 -14.36 1.47
C GLU A 30 5.50 -15.28 0.96
N ARG A 31 5.99 -15.11 -0.26
CA ARG A 31 7.11 -15.92 -0.77
C ARG A 31 8.40 -15.75 0.04
N LEU A 32 8.66 -14.55 0.56
CA LEU A 32 9.83 -14.21 1.39
C LEU A 32 9.67 -14.57 2.87
N ARG A 33 8.48 -14.97 3.31
CA ARG A 33 8.26 -15.38 4.70
C ARG A 33 9.10 -16.62 5.01
N HIS A 34 9.68 -16.67 6.20
CA HIS A 34 10.41 -17.85 6.68
C HIS A 34 9.60 -19.13 6.52
N GLY A 35 10.22 -20.13 5.89
CA GLY A 35 9.60 -21.42 5.58
C GLY A 35 9.01 -21.51 4.17
N ASN A 36 8.82 -20.39 3.47
CA ASN A 36 8.37 -20.36 2.09
C ASN A 36 9.55 -20.29 1.10
N GLU A 37 9.23 -20.41 -0.19
CA GLU A 37 10.18 -20.57 -1.31
C GLU A 37 11.42 -19.66 -1.23
N LEU A 38 11.23 -18.38 -0.90
CA LEU A 38 12.31 -17.37 -0.85
C LEU A 38 12.73 -17.01 0.58
N GLY A 39 12.09 -17.58 1.60
CA GLY A 39 12.39 -17.33 3.02
C GLY A 39 13.35 -18.33 3.66
N VAL A 40 13.81 -19.33 2.89
CA VAL A 40 14.78 -20.34 3.33
C VAL A 40 16.19 -19.92 2.92
N GLU A 41 17.16 -20.09 3.83
CA GLU A 41 18.57 -19.79 3.53
C GLU A 41 19.15 -20.78 2.50
N PRO A 42 19.79 -20.31 1.42
CA PRO A 42 20.49 -21.17 0.47
C PRO A 42 21.68 -21.92 1.09
N GLY A 43 22.05 -23.05 0.48
CA GLY A 43 23.23 -23.82 0.86
C GLY A 43 24.53 -23.19 0.33
N PHE A 44 25.12 -22.24 1.06
CA PHE A 44 26.33 -21.49 0.62
C PHE A 44 27.67 -22.26 0.69
N GLY A 45 27.70 -23.48 1.20
CA GLY A 45 28.95 -24.24 1.42
C GLY A 45 29.71 -23.80 2.69
N LEU A 46 30.89 -24.40 2.91
CA LEU A 46 31.70 -24.25 4.14
C LEU A 46 32.99 -23.43 3.98
N LEU A 47 33.34 -23.05 2.75
CA LEU A 47 34.50 -22.19 2.50
C LEU A 47 34.22 -20.76 2.98
N ASP A 48 35.27 -19.95 3.19
CA ASP A 48 35.14 -18.56 3.62
C ASP A 48 34.24 -17.73 2.69
N SER A 49 34.32 -17.97 1.37
CA SER A 49 33.41 -17.37 0.39
C SER A 49 31.93 -17.71 0.63
N GLY A 50 31.66 -18.89 1.18
CA GLY A 50 30.31 -19.32 1.59
C GLY A 50 29.81 -18.60 2.84
N GLN A 51 30.69 -18.28 3.79
CA GLN A 51 30.35 -17.45 4.96
C GLN A 51 29.97 -16.03 4.52
N THR A 52 30.78 -15.41 3.66
CA THR A 52 30.49 -14.08 3.11
C THR A 52 29.18 -14.06 2.30
N ALA A 53 28.96 -15.06 1.44
CA ALA A 53 27.71 -15.15 0.67
C ALA A 53 26.47 -15.29 1.58
N ARG A 54 26.58 -16.05 2.67
CA ARG A 54 25.53 -16.19 3.68
C ARG A 54 25.21 -14.87 4.37
N GLU A 55 26.23 -14.10 4.77
CA GLU A 55 26.04 -12.79 5.40
C GLU A 55 25.38 -11.79 4.44
N MET A 56 25.86 -11.71 3.20
CA MET A 56 25.27 -10.86 2.16
C MET A 56 23.81 -11.24 1.89
N TYR A 57 23.50 -12.54 1.83
CA TYR A 57 22.13 -13.02 1.64
C TYR A 57 21.22 -12.60 2.80
N ARG A 58 21.66 -12.78 4.05
CA ARG A 58 20.87 -12.39 5.23
C ARG A 58 20.57 -10.90 5.23
N GLU A 59 21.56 -10.08 4.91
CA GLU A 59 21.38 -8.64 4.85
C GLU A 59 20.44 -8.24 3.71
N PHE A 60 20.63 -8.79 2.52
CA PHE A 60 19.74 -8.56 1.38
C PHE A 60 18.29 -8.97 1.70
N HIS A 61 18.09 -10.16 2.28
CA HIS A 61 16.77 -10.65 2.65
C HIS A 61 16.11 -9.74 3.70
N ARG A 62 16.85 -9.33 4.74
CA ARG A 62 16.37 -8.42 5.78
C ARG A 62 15.96 -7.06 5.21
N GLN A 63 16.79 -6.47 4.37
CA GLN A 63 16.48 -5.18 3.72
C GLN A 63 15.27 -5.30 2.81
N THR A 64 15.22 -6.33 1.97
CA THR A 64 14.10 -6.58 1.07
C THR A 64 12.81 -6.75 1.85
N TRP A 65 12.82 -7.56 2.91
CA TRP A 65 11.68 -7.74 3.79
C TRP A 65 11.19 -6.41 4.37
N SER A 66 12.09 -5.61 4.95
CA SER A 66 11.74 -4.29 5.53
C SER A 66 11.11 -3.38 4.48
N ASN A 67 11.74 -3.23 3.32
CA ASN A 67 11.25 -2.36 2.24
C ASN A 67 9.85 -2.77 1.76
N LEU A 68 9.55 -4.07 1.70
CA LEU A 68 8.23 -4.55 1.31
C LEU A 68 7.19 -4.30 2.42
N GLN A 69 7.55 -4.41 3.70
CA GLN A 69 6.65 -4.04 4.80
C GLN A 69 6.34 -2.54 4.81
N ASP A 70 7.35 -1.71 4.56
CA ASP A 70 7.20 -0.26 4.48
C ASP A 70 6.27 0.12 3.32
N LEU A 71 6.51 -0.44 2.13
CA LEU A 71 5.63 -0.22 0.97
C LEU A 71 4.19 -0.71 1.21
N LYS A 72 4.02 -1.82 1.95
CA LYS A 72 2.69 -2.32 2.35
C LYS A 72 1.98 -1.31 3.24
N ALA A 73 2.67 -0.77 4.24
CA ALA A 73 2.11 0.24 5.12
C ALA A 73 1.74 1.53 4.36
N ASP A 74 2.61 1.97 3.45
CA ASP A 74 2.37 3.15 2.61
C ASP A 74 1.13 2.98 1.73
N LEU A 75 1.00 1.83 1.03
CA LEU A 75 -0.17 1.55 0.20
C LEU A 75 -1.47 1.47 1.02
N ALA A 76 -1.44 0.83 2.18
CA ALA A 76 -2.58 0.79 3.09
C ALA A 76 -2.96 2.21 3.57
N GLY A 77 -1.98 3.05 3.89
CA GLY A 77 -2.19 4.45 4.27
C GLY A 77 -2.78 5.29 3.14
N ILE A 78 -2.33 5.08 1.91
CA ILE A 78 -2.88 5.73 0.70
C ILE A 78 -4.34 5.35 0.52
N ILE A 79 -4.67 4.06 0.56
CA ILE A 79 -6.06 3.56 0.42
C ILE A 79 -6.94 4.17 1.50
N SER A 80 -6.50 4.14 2.77
CA SER A 80 -7.25 4.74 3.87
C SER A 80 -7.47 6.24 3.70
N THR A 81 -6.50 6.96 3.12
CA THR A 81 -6.62 8.40 2.86
C THR A 81 -7.63 8.69 1.76
N VAL A 82 -7.59 7.89 0.67
CA VAL A 82 -8.54 8.00 -0.44
C VAL A 82 -9.97 7.73 0.04
N ASP A 83 -10.17 6.67 0.81
CA ASP A 83 -11.47 6.34 1.39
C ASP A 83 -12.00 7.46 2.29
N ALA A 84 -11.14 8.08 3.11
CA ALA A 84 -11.52 9.20 3.96
C ALA A 84 -11.89 10.47 3.16
N VAL A 85 -11.19 10.74 2.05
CA VAL A 85 -11.53 11.86 1.15
C VAL A 85 -12.86 11.63 0.46
N ALA A 86 -13.13 10.41 -0.02
CA ALA A 86 -14.40 10.07 -0.66
C ALA A 86 -15.59 10.26 0.29
N VAL A 87 -15.47 9.81 1.56
CA VAL A 87 -16.53 10.01 2.57
C VAL A 87 -16.78 11.49 2.83
N ARG A 88 -15.72 12.30 3.01
CA ARG A 88 -15.84 13.74 3.29
C ARG A 88 -16.46 14.51 2.12
N ALA A 89 -16.20 14.09 0.88
CA ALA A 89 -16.81 14.70 -0.29
C ALA A 89 -18.35 14.54 -0.25
N VAL A 90 -18.83 13.32 0.02
CA VAL A 90 -20.28 13.04 0.16
C VAL A 90 -20.90 13.87 1.30
N GLU A 91 -20.27 13.89 2.48
CA GLU A 91 -20.77 14.67 3.62
C GLU A 91 -20.85 16.18 3.33
N THR A 92 -19.88 16.71 2.57
CA THR A 92 -19.83 18.13 2.21
C THR A 92 -20.91 18.49 1.21
N ASP A 93 -21.17 17.62 0.23
CA ASP A 93 -22.22 17.80 -0.77
C ASP A 93 -23.61 17.77 -0.12
N ASP A 94 -23.87 16.80 0.77
CA ASP A 94 -25.12 16.70 1.52
C ASP A 94 -25.37 17.94 2.41
N ALA A 95 -24.33 18.41 3.11
CA ALA A 95 -24.42 19.62 3.93
C ALA A 95 -24.67 20.87 3.08
N SER A 96 -24.08 20.95 1.89
CA SER A 96 -24.28 22.05 0.95
C SER A 96 -25.70 22.05 0.37
N ALA A 97 -26.21 20.89 -0.04
CA ALA A 97 -27.57 20.71 -0.52
C ALA A 97 -28.62 21.08 0.55
N ALA A 98 -28.42 20.64 1.80
CA ALA A 98 -29.30 20.97 2.92
C ALA A 98 -29.32 22.48 3.23
N ASN A 99 -28.18 23.17 3.13
CA ASN A 99 -28.11 24.62 3.33
C ASN A 99 -28.79 25.41 2.21
N LEU A 100 -28.69 24.94 0.95
CA LEU A 100 -29.39 25.56 -0.19
C LEU A 100 -30.90 25.40 -0.03
N SER A 101 -31.39 24.19 0.25
CA SER A 101 -32.83 23.94 0.47
C SER A 101 -33.41 24.78 1.61
N ARG A 102 -32.65 25.02 2.68
CA ARG A 102 -33.09 25.90 3.79
C ARG A 102 -33.15 27.37 3.42
N ARG A 103 -32.37 27.83 2.44
CA ARG A 103 -32.36 29.24 2.00
C ARG A 103 -33.47 29.56 1.00
N GLU A 104 -34.01 28.55 0.33
CA GLU A 104 -35.09 28.69 -0.64
C GLU A 104 -36.51 28.56 -0.04
N ALA A 105 -36.61 28.23 1.26
CA ALA A 105 -37.86 28.12 2.03
C ALA A 105 -38.06 29.32 2.97
#